data_AF-A0A7W7Y5L4-F1
#
_entry.id   AF-A0A7W7Y5L4-F1
#
_cell.length_a   1.000
_cell.length_b   1.000
_cell.length_c   1.000
_cell.angle_alpha   90.00
_cell.angle_beta   90.00
_cell.angle_gamma   90.00
#
_symmetry.space_group_name_H-M   'P 1'
#
loop_
_entity.id
_entity.type
_entity.pdbx_description
1 polymer ?
#
loop_
_entity_poly.entity_id
_entity_poly.type
_entity_poly.pdbx_seq_one_letter_code
_entity_poly.pdbx_strand_id
1 'polypeptide(L)'
;MSELHWTRWLLQTARTWDDIKDAFSSMRVDMLDDDHRRLTEFTLELNTLIDLLERDGFNLVYIDRQRELLTHIYNFAEAHFEREERIIEKFAIPGAQTQQEQHEKFLSALQSDIDAFNSGKLTVGETLKNSILQSWANHVNYIDATTFRDGEWVEQAIHKAQQWDDIAELYCSTGLDEIDHQHRELVSAGLELKREIIQGKSPDFPMPEGEYIANKLAALLEMAQMHFTYEEDLIQGLNISGFDEHMSQHQSLAVKLTSMVSEAKVTDSEEVLSAIHSILMYWRSHINQEDYDLFQLSRWIERLIGSASSWDQVAPVIRSTGVDAIDDQHKHVTIETLRLHTFIESMRTQQIDSQTIREIDEQFELIQDMVQSHFEFEDAMMESAKLPDIASHKAYHAEFSVMLKEFHSNLRKGNMIISVEIKRRLVSWWFNHINVVDYNAFYHRREELNRLTRVET
;
A
#
# COMPACT_ATOMS: atom_id res chain seq x y z
N MET A 1 -22.54 -14.03 -21.62
CA MET A 1 -21.95 -12.74 -22.04
C MET A 1 -20.48 -12.99 -22.32
N SER A 2 -19.89 -12.38 -23.36
CA SER A 2 -18.44 -12.47 -23.54
C SER A 2 -17.74 -11.67 -22.44
N GLU A 3 -16.48 -12.01 -22.15
CA GLU A 3 -15.62 -11.31 -21.18
C GLU A 3 -15.57 -9.80 -21.45
N LEU A 4 -15.45 -9.39 -22.73
CA LEU A 4 -15.52 -8.01 -23.19
C LEU A 4 -16.84 -7.28 -22.87
N HIS A 5 -17.98 -7.99 -22.90
CA HIS A 5 -19.28 -7.41 -22.51
C HIS A 5 -19.43 -7.30 -20.99
N TRP A 6 -18.78 -8.19 -20.23
CA TRP A 6 -18.76 -8.15 -18.78
C TRP A 6 -17.89 -7.00 -18.25
N THR A 7 -16.66 -6.86 -18.75
CA THR A 7 -15.76 -5.76 -18.37
C THR A 7 -16.36 -4.39 -18.70
N ARG A 8 -16.98 -4.23 -19.87
CA ARG A 8 -17.67 -2.98 -20.23
C ARG A 8 -18.84 -2.67 -19.30
N TRP A 9 -19.60 -3.68 -18.89
CA TRP A 9 -20.69 -3.48 -17.94
C TRP A 9 -20.17 -3.07 -16.56
N LEU A 10 -19.13 -3.74 -16.05
CA LEU A 10 -18.48 -3.38 -14.78
C LEU A 10 -17.97 -1.93 -14.78
N LEU A 11 -17.27 -1.51 -15.84
CA LEU A 11 -16.78 -0.13 -15.99
C LEU A 11 -17.90 0.90 -15.93
N GLN A 12 -19.11 0.56 -16.38
CA GLN A 12 -20.26 1.45 -16.36
C GLN A 12 -20.93 1.52 -14.99
N THR A 13 -21.04 0.39 -14.28
CA THR A 13 -21.83 0.30 -13.05
C THR A 13 -21.02 0.49 -11.77
N ALA A 14 -19.70 0.34 -11.83
CA ALA A 14 -18.84 0.48 -10.66
C ALA A 14 -18.95 1.86 -10.01
N ARG A 15 -19.02 1.87 -8.68
CA ARG A 15 -19.02 3.06 -7.83
C ARG A 15 -17.81 3.12 -6.90
N THR A 16 -17.22 1.97 -6.58
CA THR A 16 -16.03 1.86 -5.73
C THR A 16 -14.96 1.00 -6.39
N TRP A 17 -13.71 1.09 -5.90
CA TRP A 17 -12.62 0.20 -6.34
C TRP A 17 -12.99 -1.28 -6.18
N ASP A 18 -13.65 -1.64 -5.08
CA ASP A 18 -14.07 -3.02 -4.82
C ASP A 18 -15.06 -3.57 -5.86
N ASP A 19 -15.84 -2.70 -6.51
CA ASP A 19 -16.76 -3.11 -7.58
C ASP A 19 -16.02 -3.50 -8.87
N ILE A 20 -14.77 -3.04 -9.05
CA ILE A 20 -14.06 -3.11 -10.34
C ILE A 20 -12.63 -3.63 -10.29
N LYS A 21 -12.06 -3.85 -9.11
CA LYS A 21 -10.66 -4.29 -8.94
C LYS A 21 -10.29 -5.52 -9.78
N ASP A 22 -11.22 -6.46 -9.94
CA ASP A 22 -11.00 -7.69 -10.72
C ASP A 22 -10.92 -7.44 -12.24
N ALA A 23 -11.30 -6.23 -12.69
CA ALA A 23 -11.14 -5.81 -14.08
C ALA A 23 -9.77 -5.20 -14.36
N PHE A 24 -8.91 -5.03 -13.36
CA PHE A 24 -7.55 -4.52 -13.50
C PHE A 24 -6.53 -5.63 -13.21
N SER A 25 -5.57 -5.79 -14.11
CA SER A 25 -4.44 -6.69 -13.93
C SER A 25 -3.43 -6.05 -13.00
N SER A 26 -2.85 -6.83 -12.09
CA SER A 26 -1.65 -6.42 -11.32
C SER A 26 -0.39 -6.62 -12.16
N MET A 27 0.50 -5.63 -12.12
CA MET A 27 1.81 -5.64 -12.77
C MET A 27 2.90 -6.25 -11.87
N ARG A 28 2.59 -6.50 -10.59
CA ARG A 28 3.57 -6.90 -9.57
C ARG A 28 4.69 -5.88 -9.43
N VAL A 29 4.31 -4.62 -9.57
CA VAL A 29 5.09 -3.42 -9.28
C VAL A 29 4.20 -2.55 -8.40
N ASP A 30 4.35 -2.71 -7.08
CA ASP A 30 3.41 -2.22 -6.05
C ASP A 30 3.01 -0.74 -6.23
N MET A 31 3.99 0.13 -6.45
CA MET A 31 3.73 1.56 -6.69
C MET A 31 2.87 1.82 -7.93
N LEU A 32 3.01 1.04 -9.01
CA LEU A 32 2.19 1.19 -10.21
C LEU A 32 0.78 0.63 -9.98
N ASP A 33 0.67 -0.51 -9.29
CA ASP A 33 -0.62 -1.10 -8.93
C ASP A 33 -1.43 -0.17 -7.99
N ASP A 34 -0.75 0.53 -7.06
CA ASP A 34 -1.37 1.57 -6.23
C ASP A 34 -1.85 2.76 -7.08
N ASP A 35 -1.05 3.25 -8.02
CA ASP A 35 -1.46 4.30 -8.93
C ASP A 35 -2.69 3.90 -9.78
N HIS A 36 -2.70 2.66 -10.27
CA HIS A 36 -3.82 2.06 -11.01
C HIS A 36 -5.10 2.07 -10.20
N ARG A 37 -5.04 1.72 -8.92
CA ARG A 37 -6.14 1.84 -7.97
C ARG A 37 -6.56 3.30 -7.78
N ARG A 38 -5.63 4.20 -7.43
CA ARG A 38 -5.94 5.59 -7.03
C ARG A 38 -6.54 6.39 -8.19
N LEU A 39 -5.99 6.29 -9.40
CA LEU A 39 -6.58 6.96 -10.57
C LEU A 39 -7.99 6.42 -10.87
N THR A 40 -8.19 5.12 -10.69
CA THR A 40 -9.52 4.50 -10.82
C THR A 40 -10.49 5.08 -9.78
N GLU A 41 -10.07 5.20 -8.51
CA GLU A 41 -10.88 5.79 -7.45
C GLU A 41 -11.25 7.26 -7.74
N PHE A 42 -10.29 8.10 -8.16
CA PHE A 42 -10.57 9.48 -8.57
C PHE A 42 -11.57 9.54 -9.72
N THR A 43 -11.46 8.60 -10.68
CA THR A 43 -12.41 8.53 -11.81
C THR A 43 -13.80 8.06 -11.35
N LEU A 44 -13.89 7.18 -10.36
CA LEU A 44 -15.14 6.71 -9.79
C LEU A 44 -15.82 7.76 -8.90
N GLU A 45 -15.05 8.65 -8.25
CA GLU A 45 -15.59 9.77 -7.48
C GLU A 45 -16.47 10.71 -8.34
N LEU A 46 -16.22 10.78 -9.65
CA LEU A 46 -17.10 11.49 -10.58
C LEU A 46 -18.55 11.01 -10.51
N ASN A 47 -18.80 9.72 -10.20
CA ASN A 47 -20.16 9.20 -10.03
C ASN A 47 -20.91 9.95 -8.92
N THR A 48 -20.25 10.20 -7.79
CA THR A 48 -20.85 10.91 -6.65
C THR A 48 -21.23 12.34 -7.05
N LEU A 49 -20.35 13.05 -7.76
CA LEU A 49 -20.62 14.41 -8.21
C LEU A 49 -21.72 14.47 -9.29
N ILE A 50 -21.79 13.46 -10.17
CA ILE A 50 -22.88 13.31 -11.14
C ILE A 50 -24.22 13.12 -10.42
N ASP A 51 -24.30 12.16 -9.50
CA ASP A 51 -25.52 11.84 -8.75
C ASP A 51 -26.01 13.05 -7.93
N LEU A 52 -25.09 13.84 -7.34
CA LEU A 52 -25.40 15.07 -6.61
C LEU A 52 -26.01 16.16 -7.52
N LEU A 53 -25.45 16.37 -8.72
CA LEU A 53 -26.00 17.33 -9.69
C LEU A 53 -27.35 16.89 -10.24
N GLU A 54 -27.55 15.59 -10.47
CA GLU A 54 -28.84 15.06 -10.92
C GLU A 54 -29.93 15.23 -9.85
N ARG A 55 -29.58 15.04 -8.57
CA ARG A 55 -30.51 15.18 -7.45
C ARG A 55 -30.83 16.64 -7.12
N ASP A 56 -29.80 17.48 -6.98
CA ASP A 56 -29.94 18.83 -6.44
C ASP A 56 -30.07 19.90 -7.55
N GLY A 57 -29.85 19.52 -8.82
CA GLY A 57 -29.84 20.42 -9.97
C GLY A 57 -28.55 21.22 -10.10
N PHE A 58 -28.60 22.30 -10.87
CA PHE A 58 -27.43 23.14 -11.14
C PHE A 58 -26.85 23.74 -9.84
N ASN A 59 -25.59 23.42 -9.56
CA ASN A 59 -24.87 23.91 -8.39
C ASN A 59 -23.41 24.23 -8.76
N LEU A 60 -23.01 25.50 -8.63
CA LEU A 60 -21.65 25.95 -8.95
C LEU A 60 -20.58 25.25 -8.13
N VAL A 61 -20.86 24.91 -6.86
CA VAL A 61 -19.90 24.20 -6.00
C VAL A 61 -19.62 22.80 -6.54
N TYR A 62 -20.62 22.09 -7.05
CA TYR A 62 -20.44 20.76 -7.63
C TYR A 62 -19.67 20.83 -8.96
N ILE A 63 -19.92 21.87 -9.76
CA ILE A 63 -19.18 22.12 -11.01
C ILE A 63 -17.71 22.46 -10.72
N ASP A 64 -17.43 23.26 -9.71
CA ASP A 64 -16.05 23.58 -9.31
C ASP A 64 -15.32 22.34 -8.79
N ARG A 65 -15.98 21.49 -7.98
CA ARG A 65 -15.42 20.18 -7.56
C ARG A 65 -15.14 19.25 -8.74
N GLN A 66 -16.02 19.22 -9.74
CA GLN A 66 -15.78 18.47 -10.97
C GLN A 66 -14.56 18.97 -11.73
N ARG A 67 -14.34 20.30 -11.78
CA ARG A 67 -13.14 20.90 -12.39
C ARG A 67 -11.87 20.46 -11.67
N GLU A 68 -11.90 20.56 -10.34
CA GLU A 68 -10.78 20.19 -9.47
C GLU A 68 -10.45 18.71 -9.64
N LEU A 69 -11.45 17.83 -9.62
CA LEU A 69 -11.26 16.39 -9.77
C LEU A 69 -10.72 16.01 -11.16
N LEU A 70 -11.23 16.60 -12.25
CA LEU A 70 -10.67 16.35 -13.59
C LEU A 70 -9.21 16.80 -13.70
N THR A 71 -8.88 17.96 -13.13
CA THR A 71 -7.50 18.47 -13.09
C THR A 71 -6.60 17.55 -12.27
N HIS A 72 -7.12 17.02 -11.15
CA HIS A 72 -6.41 16.08 -10.31
C HIS A 72 -6.14 14.75 -11.02
N ILE A 73 -7.13 14.18 -11.71
CA ILE A 73 -6.97 12.98 -12.55
C ILE A 73 -5.85 13.19 -13.59
N TYR A 74 -5.81 14.36 -14.24
CA TYR A 74 -4.77 14.68 -15.22
C TYR A 74 -3.38 14.72 -14.60
N ASN A 75 -3.20 15.50 -13.53
CA ASN A 75 -1.89 15.64 -12.88
C ASN A 75 -1.40 14.30 -12.30
N PHE A 76 -2.31 13.49 -11.75
CA PHE A 76 -1.97 12.17 -11.23
C PHE A 76 -1.56 11.21 -12.35
N ALA A 77 -2.30 11.19 -13.47
CA ALA A 77 -1.95 10.40 -14.65
C ALA A 77 -0.58 10.78 -15.20
N GLU A 78 -0.29 12.07 -15.34
CA GLU A 78 1.02 12.57 -15.78
C GLU A 78 2.15 12.07 -14.87
N ALA A 79 2.00 12.24 -13.55
CA ALA A 79 3.00 11.80 -12.59
C ALA A 79 3.19 10.27 -12.56
N HIS A 80 2.11 9.51 -12.79
CA HIS A 80 2.16 8.06 -12.95
C HIS A 80 2.93 7.64 -14.19
N PHE A 81 2.64 8.22 -15.35
CA PHE A 81 3.37 7.95 -16.59
C PHE A 81 4.86 8.30 -16.48
N GLU A 82 5.20 9.39 -15.80
CA GLU A 82 6.61 9.69 -15.50
C GLU A 82 7.28 8.60 -14.64
N ARG A 83 6.56 7.98 -13.70
CA ARG A 83 7.08 6.86 -12.89
C ARG A 83 7.33 5.63 -13.77
N GLU A 84 6.37 5.29 -14.62
CA GLU A 84 6.49 4.18 -15.55
C GLU A 84 7.69 4.34 -16.50
N GLU A 85 7.83 5.53 -17.10
CA GLU A 85 8.93 5.83 -18.00
C GLU A 85 10.29 5.73 -17.31
N ARG A 86 10.40 6.17 -16.05
CA ARG A 86 11.62 5.98 -15.25
C ARG A 86 11.94 4.50 -15.02
N ILE A 87 10.95 3.66 -14.74
CA ILE A 87 11.15 2.21 -14.55
C ILE A 87 11.59 1.56 -15.87
N ILE A 88 10.92 1.91 -16.97
CA ILE A 88 11.26 1.44 -18.32
C ILE A 88 12.70 1.80 -18.67
N GLU A 89 13.12 3.05 -18.42
CA GLU A 89 14.49 3.50 -18.66
C GLU A 89 15.49 2.77 -17.75
N LYS A 90 15.21 2.69 -16.44
CA LYS A 90 16.08 2.05 -15.45
C LYS A 90 16.41 0.60 -15.80
N PHE A 91 15.39 -0.17 -16.18
CA PHE A 91 15.54 -1.60 -16.50
C PHE A 91 15.75 -1.88 -17.99
N ALA A 92 15.80 -0.84 -18.82
CA ALA A 92 15.87 -0.94 -20.28
C ALA A 92 14.77 -1.86 -20.87
N ILE A 93 13.54 -1.70 -20.39
CA ILE A 93 12.38 -2.50 -20.82
C ILE A 93 12.05 -2.13 -22.28
N PRO A 94 11.87 -3.11 -23.19
CA PRO A 94 11.45 -2.82 -24.55
C PRO A 94 10.07 -2.15 -24.61
N GLY A 95 9.87 -1.22 -25.55
CA GLY A 95 8.56 -0.61 -25.80
C GLY A 95 8.37 0.83 -25.31
N ALA A 96 9.42 1.48 -24.79
CA ALA A 96 9.39 2.86 -24.28
C ALA A 96 8.67 3.87 -25.19
N GLN A 97 9.00 3.87 -26.49
CA GLN A 97 8.37 4.80 -27.45
C GLN A 97 6.87 4.53 -27.60
N THR A 98 6.46 3.25 -27.65
CA THR A 98 5.03 2.91 -27.76
C THR A 98 4.27 3.32 -26.51
N GLN A 99 4.87 3.15 -25.33
CA GLN A 99 4.34 3.64 -24.05
C GLN A 99 4.12 5.17 -24.08
N GLN A 100 5.16 5.93 -24.40
CA GLN A 100 5.10 7.40 -24.51
C GLN A 100 4.01 7.89 -25.47
N GLU A 101 3.87 7.25 -26.64
CA GLU A 101 2.81 7.59 -27.60
C GLU A 101 1.39 7.29 -27.07
N GLN A 102 1.21 6.33 -26.15
CA GLN A 102 -0.07 6.08 -25.49
C GLN A 102 -0.33 7.09 -24.37
N HIS A 103 0.69 7.42 -23.57
CA HIS A 103 0.62 8.46 -22.53
C HIS A 103 0.19 9.81 -23.12
N GLU A 104 0.87 10.24 -24.18
CA GLU A 104 0.56 11.50 -24.88
C GLU A 104 -0.88 11.54 -25.39
N LYS A 105 -1.40 10.42 -25.92
CA LYS A 105 -2.78 10.32 -26.39
C LYS A 105 -3.78 10.42 -25.25
N PHE A 106 -3.53 9.71 -24.14
CA PHE A 106 -4.38 9.75 -22.96
C PHE A 106 -4.44 11.17 -22.38
N LEU A 107 -3.28 11.79 -22.12
CA LEU A 107 -3.20 13.14 -21.57
C LEU A 107 -3.81 14.18 -22.51
N SER A 108 -3.56 14.08 -23.82
CA SER A 108 -4.14 15.02 -24.80
C SER A 108 -5.66 14.93 -24.86
N ALA A 109 -6.22 13.71 -24.79
CA ALA A 109 -7.67 13.52 -24.77
C ALA A 109 -8.28 14.09 -23.49
N LEU A 110 -7.69 13.79 -22.33
CA LEU A 110 -8.16 14.29 -21.04
C LEU A 110 -8.05 15.82 -20.95
N GLN A 111 -6.97 16.42 -21.45
CA GLN A 111 -6.81 17.87 -21.52
C GLN A 111 -7.89 18.52 -22.41
N SER A 112 -8.18 17.90 -23.56
CA SER A 112 -9.26 18.37 -24.44
C SER A 112 -10.63 18.32 -23.74
N ASP A 113 -10.90 17.28 -22.95
CA ASP A 113 -12.13 17.17 -22.17
C ASP A 113 -12.19 18.23 -21.05
N ILE A 114 -11.08 18.49 -20.36
CA ILE A 114 -10.95 19.56 -19.36
C ILE A 114 -11.21 20.93 -19.99
N ASP A 115 -10.63 21.23 -21.15
CA ASP A 115 -10.83 22.50 -21.85
C ASP A 115 -12.28 22.67 -22.34
N ALA A 116 -12.87 21.59 -22.83
CA ALA A 116 -14.28 21.57 -23.24
C ALA A 116 -15.20 21.79 -22.02
N PHE A 117 -14.90 21.19 -20.88
CA PHE A 117 -15.63 21.39 -19.63
C PHE A 117 -15.51 22.84 -19.14
N ASN A 118 -14.30 23.38 -19.08
CA ASN A 118 -14.02 24.75 -18.65
C ASN A 118 -14.68 25.81 -19.55
N SER A 119 -14.83 25.51 -20.84
CA SER A 119 -15.53 26.39 -21.79
C SER A 119 -17.06 26.17 -21.84
N GLY A 120 -17.59 25.26 -21.04
CA GLY A 120 -19.03 24.91 -20.99
C GLY A 120 -19.53 24.14 -22.21
N LYS A 121 -18.63 23.60 -23.03
CA LYS A 121 -18.95 22.78 -24.21
C LYS A 121 -19.18 21.30 -23.85
N LEU A 122 -18.71 20.88 -22.69
CA LEU A 122 -18.83 19.53 -22.14
C LEU A 122 -19.38 19.61 -20.71
N THR A 123 -20.21 18.64 -20.34
CA THR A 123 -20.63 18.42 -18.96
C THR A 123 -20.03 17.12 -18.46
N VAL A 124 -19.63 17.07 -17.20
CA VAL A 124 -19.27 15.79 -16.56
C VAL A 124 -20.56 14.99 -16.35
N GLY A 125 -20.65 13.88 -17.06
CA GLY A 125 -21.73 12.90 -16.97
C GLY A 125 -21.19 11.49 -17.24
N GLU A 126 -22.06 10.48 -17.21
CA GLU A 126 -21.67 9.07 -17.34
C GLU A 126 -20.83 8.80 -18.59
N THR A 127 -21.09 9.48 -19.70
CA THR A 127 -20.34 9.29 -20.95
C THR A 127 -18.86 9.67 -20.80
N LEU A 128 -18.56 10.82 -20.19
CA LEU A 128 -17.19 11.27 -19.97
C LEU A 128 -16.46 10.35 -18.99
N LYS A 129 -17.07 10.09 -17.83
CA LYS A 129 -16.52 9.19 -16.80
C LYS A 129 -16.20 7.82 -17.39
N ASN A 130 -17.11 7.24 -18.17
CA ASN A 130 -16.89 5.93 -18.78
C ASN A 130 -15.83 5.97 -19.89
N SER A 131 -15.67 7.08 -20.61
CA SER A 131 -14.60 7.27 -21.59
C SER A 131 -13.22 7.25 -20.93
N ILE A 132 -13.05 8.05 -19.86
CA ILE A 132 -11.80 8.12 -19.08
C ILE A 132 -11.48 6.73 -18.51
N LEU A 133 -12.43 6.12 -17.80
CA LEU A 133 -12.22 4.84 -17.15
C LEU A 133 -11.95 3.71 -18.14
N GLN A 134 -12.60 3.70 -19.30
CA GLN A 134 -12.35 2.70 -20.34
C GLN A 134 -10.97 2.87 -20.98
N SER A 135 -10.55 4.13 -21.24
CA SER A 135 -9.21 4.40 -21.76
C SER A 135 -8.14 3.99 -20.77
N TRP A 136 -8.37 4.28 -19.48
CA TRP A 136 -7.48 3.89 -18.39
C TRP A 136 -7.37 2.39 -18.23
N ALA A 137 -8.49 1.68 -18.10
CA ALA A 137 -8.50 0.23 -17.97
C ALA A 137 -7.86 -0.48 -19.18
N ASN A 138 -7.96 0.09 -20.38
CA ASN A 138 -7.28 -0.45 -21.55
C ASN A 138 -5.76 -0.25 -21.49
N HIS A 139 -5.31 0.89 -21.00
CA HIS A 139 -3.90 1.16 -20.81
C HIS A 139 -3.29 0.13 -19.83
N VAL A 140 -3.87 0.04 -18.63
CA VAL A 140 -3.41 -0.91 -17.59
C VAL A 140 -3.41 -2.36 -18.08
N ASN A 141 -4.52 -2.83 -18.64
CA ASN A 141 -4.66 -4.25 -18.96
C ASN A 141 -3.95 -4.72 -20.23
N TYR A 142 -3.55 -3.81 -21.11
CA TYR A 142 -2.95 -4.18 -22.39
C TYR A 142 -1.57 -3.55 -22.62
N ILE A 143 -1.38 -2.29 -22.27
CA ILE A 143 -0.10 -1.60 -22.45
C ILE A 143 0.83 -1.96 -21.29
N ASP A 144 0.41 -1.71 -20.06
CA ASP A 144 1.23 -1.94 -18.86
C ASP A 144 1.41 -3.43 -18.63
N ALA A 145 0.33 -4.21 -18.78
CA ALA A 145 0.38 -5.67 -18.70
C ALA A 145 1.35 -6.31 -19.70
N THR A 146 1.59 -5.69 -20.85
CA THR A 146 2.57 -6.20 -21.82
C THR A 146 3.99 -5.74 -21.49
N THR A 147 4.12 -4.55 -20.87
CA THR A 147 5.41 -3.91 -20.58
C THR A 147 6.04 -4.43 -19.28
N PHE A 148 5.26 -4.50 -18.21
CA PHE A 148 5.74 -4.73 -16.85
C PHE A 148 5.50 -6.13 -16.32
N ARG A 149 4.64 -6.94 -16.95
CA ARG A 149 4.45 -8.32 -16.51
C ARG A 149 5.77 -9.09 -16.59
N ASP A 150 5.98 -10.00 -15.63
CA ASP A 150 7.16 -10.84 -15.50
C ASP A 150 7.65 -11.39 -16.86
N GLY A 151 8.93 -11.19 -17.14
CA GLY A 151 9.57 -11.60 -18.38
C GLY A 151 11.09 -11.52 -18.30
N GLU A 152 11.76 -11.65 -19.45
CA GLU A 152 13.24 -11.67 -19.53
C GLU A 152 13.91 -10.44 -18.89
N TRP A 153 13.23 -9.29 -18.84
CA TRP A 153 13.77 -8.06 -18.27
C TRP A 153 13.97 -8.18 -16.74
N VAL A 154 13.11 -8.91 -16.02
CA VAL A 154 13.22 -9.14 -14.57
C VAL A 154 14.45 -9.98 -14.27
N GLU A 155 14.64 -11.06 -15.02
CA GLU A 155 15.81 -11.94 -14.89
C GLU A 155 17.10 -11.16 -15.16
N GLN A 156 17.10 -10.33 -16.22
CA GLN A 156 18.24 -9.46 -16.54
C GLN A 156 18.52 -8.41 -15.45
N ALA A 157 17.47 -7.84 -14.86
CA ALA A 157 17.61 -6.87 -13.77
C ALA A 157 18.25 -7.52 -12.54
N ILE A 158 17.73 -8.66 -12.08
CA ILE A 158 18.29 -9.42 -10.94
C ILE A 158 19.71 -9.91 -11.26
N HIS A 159 19.99 -10.33 -12.49
CA HIS A 159 21.32 -10.73 -12.93
C HIS A 159 22.33 -9.57 -12.81
N LYS A 160 21.97 -8.36 -13.25
CA LYS A 160 22.86 -7.17 -13.23
C LYS A 160 22.99 -6.52 -11.84
N ALA A 161 21.98 -6.65 -10.98
CA ALA A 161 21.90 -6.00 -9.67
C ALA A 161 23.12 -6.28 -8.78
N GLN A 162 23.58 -5.26 -8.06
CA GLN A 162 24.70 -5.30 -7.10
C GLN A 162 24.27 -4.93 -5.68
N GLN A 163 23.13 -4.27 -5.54
CA GLN A 163 22.56 -3.79 -4.29
C GLN A 163 21.03 -3.68 -4.41
N TRP A 164 20.34 -3.59 -3.27
CA TRP A 164 18.89 -3.50 -3.20
C TRP A 164 18.30 -2.41 -4.10
N ASP A 165 18.86 -1.19 -4.05
CA ASP A 165 18.36 -0.04 -4.80
C ASP A 165 18.38 -0.23 -6.33
N ASP A 166 19.13 -1.21 -6.85
CA ASP A 166 19.14 -1.54 -8.27
C ASP A 166 17.84 -2.23 -8.70
N ILE A 167 17.15 -2.91 -7.77
CA ILE A 167 15.98 -3.77 -8.04
C ILE A 167 14.83 -3.59 -7.05
N ALA A 168 14.83 -2.52 -6.24
CA ALA A 168 13.81 -2.29 -5.22
C ALA A 168 12.37 -2.29 -5.79
N GLU A 169 12.18 -1.79 -7.01
CA GLU A 169 10.89 -1.75 -7.71
C GLU A 169 10.37 -3.13 -8.12
N LEU A 170 11.21 -4.18 -8.05
CA LEU A 170 10.82 -5.54 -8.35
C LEU A 170 10.14 -6.25 -7.17
N TYR A 171 10.11 -5.64 -5.98
CA TYR A 171 9.57 -6.23 -4.76
C TYR A 171 8.37 -5.44 -4.28
N CYS A 172 7.24 -6.11 -4.10
CA CYS A 172 6.04 -5.48 -3.58
C CYS A 172 6.12 -5.31 -2.06
N SER A 173 5.62 -4.19 -1.53
CA SER A 173 5.47 -4.00 -0.08
C SER A 173 4.26 -4.78 0.40
N THR A 174 4.43 -5.59 1.44
CA THR A 174 3.32 -6.26 2.13
C THR A 174 2.49 -5.28 2.96
N GLY A 175 3.03 -4.08 3.21
CA GLY A 175 2.47 -3.08 4.12
C GLY A 175 2.79 -3.34 5.59
N LEU A 176 3.58 -4.38 5.89
CA LEU A 176 4.04 -4.72 7.24
C LEU A 176 5.54 -4.42 7.33
N ASP A 177 5.90 -3.34 8.03
CA ASP A 177 7.26 -2.77 7.99
C ASP A 177 8.36 -3.77 8.36
N GLU A 178 8.13 -4.64 9.34
CA GLU A 178 9.12 -5.63 9.76
C GLU A 178 9.32 -6.72 8.69
N ILE A 179 8.25 -7.15 8.01
CA ILE A 179 8.34 -8.13 6.92
C ILE A 179 9.08 -7.52 5.74
N ASP A 180 8.70 -6.31 5.33
CA ASP A 180 9.33 -5.60 4.22
C ASP A 180 10.81 -5.31 4.51
N HIS A 181 11.15 -5.01 5.77
CA HIS A 181 12.52 -4.86 6.23
C HIS A 181 13.30 -6.19 6.08
N GLN A 182 12.75 -7.30 6.57
CA GLN A 182 13.39 -8.61 6.48
C GLN A 182 13.57 -9.07 5.03
N HIS A 183 12.59 -8.84 4.15
CA HIS A 183 12.69 -9.08 2.71
C HIS A 183 13.87 -8.33 2.09
N ARG A 184 14.00 -7.03 2.40
CA ARG A 184 15.12 -6.20 1.95
C ARG A 184 16.46 -6.75 2.43
N GLU A 185 16.59 -7.15 3.69
CA GLU A 185 17.84 -7.66 4.25
C GLU A 185 18.24 -9.01 3.62
N LEU A 186 17.28 -9.92 3.41
CA LEU A 186 17.50 -11.21 2.73
C LEU A 186 18.02 -11.04 1.30
N VAL A 187 17.36 -10.19 0.52
CA VAL A 187 17.76 -9.90 -0.86
C VAL A 187 19.11 -9.19 -0.89
N SER A 188 19.34 -8.24 0.02
CA SER A 188 20.61 -7.53 0.14
C SER A 188 21.77 -8.46 0.45
N ALA A 189 21.58 -9.42 1.35
CA ALA A 189 22.59 -10.43 1.69
C ALA A 189 22.93 -11.33 0.48
N GLY A 190 21.91 -11.76 -0.28
CA GLY A 190 22.11 -12.53 -1.52
C GLY A 190 22.87 -11.74 -2.60
N LEU A 191 22.51 -10.47 -2.80
CA LEU A 191 23.20 -9.58 -3.74
C LEU A 191 24.63 -9.27 -3.32
N GLU A 192 24.87 -9.06 -2.02
CA GLU A 192 26.21 -8.88 -1.47
C GLU A 192 27.09 -10.08 -1.77
N LEU A 193 26.63 -11.30 -1.46
CA LEU A 193 27.38 -12.52 -1.72
C LEU A 193 27.67 -12.67 -3.22
N LYS A 194 26.67 -12.45 -4.08
CA LYS A 194 26.85 -12.48 -5.55
C LYS A 194 27.96 -11.51 -6.00
N ARG A 195 27.91 -10.27 -5.49
CA ARG A 195 28.89 -9.22 -5.81
C ARG A 195 30.29 -9.58 -5.33
N GLU A 196 30.43 -10.11 -4.12
CA GLU A 196 31.72 -10.51 -3.54
C GLU A 196 32.39 -11.61 -4.37
N ILE A 197 31.63 -12.61 -4.80
CA ILE A 197 32.12 -13.68 -5.68
C ILE A 197 32.55 -13.12 -7.04
N ILE A 198 31.72 -12.29 -7.69
CA ILE A 198 32.04 -11.69 -9.02
C ILE A 198 33.29 -10.81 -8.97
N GLN A 199 33.42 -9.97 -7.93
CA GLN A 199 34.52 -9.00 -7.85
C GLN A 199 35.87 -9.64 -7.57
N GLY A 200 35.92 -10.93 -7.22
CA GLY A 200 37.17 -11.58 -6.81
C GLY A 200 37.86 -10.83 -5.67
N LYS A 201 37.09 -10.09 -4.85
CA LYS A 201 37.54 -9.66 -3.52
C LYS A 201 37.56 -10.94 -2.69
N SER A 202 38.55 -11.80 -2.90
CA SER A 202 39.84 -11.41 -2.35
C SER A 202 41.09 -11.97 -3.06
N PRO A 203 42.16 -11.15 -3.17
CA PRO A 203 43.53 -11.65 -3.13
C PRO A 203 43.92 -12.28 -1.77
N ASP A 204 43.11 -12.08 -0.70
CA ASP A 204 43.30 -12.59 0.66
C ASP A 204 41.94 -12.90 1.32
N PHE A 205 41.21 -13.95 0.91
CA PHE A 205 39.97 -14.27 1.65
C PHE A 205 40.44 -14.58 3.08
N PRO A 206 39.72 -14.16 4.14
CA PRO A 206 40.14 -14.43 5.52
C PRO A 206 40.26 -15.94 5.81
N MET A 207 39.76 -16.78 4.91
CA MET A 207 39.74 -18.24 4.91
C MET A 207 39.61 -18.74 3.45
N PRO A 208 39.70 -20.05 3.13
CA PRO A 208 39.45 -20.55 1.78
C PRO A 208 38.11 -20.07 1.21
N GLU A 209 38.07 -19.74 -0.09
CA GLU A 209 36.89 -19.17 -0.77
C GLU A 209 35.60 -19.96 -0.50
N GLY A 210 35.63 -21.29 -0.69
CA GLY A 210 34.45 -22.14 -0.43
C GLY A 210 34.02 -22.15 1.05
N GLU A 211 34.93 -21.93 2.00
CA GLU A 211 34.59 -21.77 3.42
C GLU A 211 33.96 -20.40 3.70
N TYR A 212 34.46 -19.35 3.04
CA TYR A 212 33.88 -18.02 3.11
C TYR A 212 32.46 -17.99 2.55
N ILE A 213 32.25 -18.58 1.37
CA ILE A 213 30.93 -18.71 0.73
C ILE A 213 29.98 -19.52 1.62
N ALA A 214 30.43 -20.67 2.16
CA ALA A 214 29.63 -21.49 3.07
C ALA A 214 29.16 -20.70 4.31
N ASN A 215 30.03 -19.87 4.89
CA ASN A 215 29.69 -19.05 6.05
C ASN A 215 28.65 -17.96 5.71
N LYS A 216 28.79 -17.30 4.55
CA LYS A 216 27.80 -16.31 4.08
C LYS A 216 26.45 -16.96 3.78
N LEU A 217 26.43 -18.14 3.16
CA LEU A 217 25.20 -18.91 2.93
C LEU A 217 24.56 -19.38 4.25
N ALA A 218 25.36 -19.74 5.26
CA ALA A 218 24.85 -20.13 6.57
C ALA A 218 24.19 -18.94 7.29
N ALA A 219 24.77 -17.75 7.19
CA ALA A 219 24.15 -16.52 7.69
C ALA A 219 22.83 -16.21 6.95
N LEU A 220 22.82 -16.35 5.62
CA LEU A 220 21.59 -16.18 4.83
C LEU A 220 20.50 -17.19 5.22
N LEU A 221 20.87 -18.45 5.50
CA LEU A 221 19.95 -19.48 6.00
C LEU A 221 19.37 -19.10 7.37
N GLU A 222 20.20 -18.62 8.30
CA GLU A 222 19.74 -18.17 9.62
C GLU A 222 18.76 -16.98 9.50
N MET A 223 19.09 -15.99 8.66
CA MET A 223 18.20 -14.87 8.36
C MET A 223 16.86 -15.35 7.79
N ALA A 224 16.89 -16.28 6.83
CA ALA A 224 15.68 -16.84 6.22
C ALA A 224 14.82 -17.57 7.25
N GLN A 225 15.43 -18.37 8.13
CA GLN A 225 14.71 -19.09 9.18
C GLN A 225 14.07 -18.15 10.21
N MET A 226 14.75 -17.08 10.61
CA MET A 226 14.18 -16.06 11.50
C MET A 226 13.00 -15.36 10.85
N HIS A 227 13.13 -14.98 9.58
CA HIS A 227 12.05 -14.36 8.81
C HIS A 227 10.84 -15.28 8.68
N PHE A 228 11.04 -16.54 8.29
CA PHE A 228 9.97 -17.54 8.19
C PHE A 228 9.25 -17.74 9.52
N THR A 229 9.99 -17.85 10.62
CA THR A 229 9.40 -17.97 11.96
C THR A 229 8.52 -16.77 12.29
N TYR A 230 8.99 -15.55 11.96
CA TYR A 230 8.25 -14.32 12.20
C TYR A 230 6.93 -14.29 11.42
N GLU A 231 6.97 -14.62 10.12
CA GLU A 231 5.77 -14.70 9.28
C GLU A 231 4.79 -15.76 9.79
N GLU A 232 5.30 -16.95 10.14
CA GLU A 232 4.49 -18.07 10.61
C GLU A 232 3.78 -17.75 11.94
N ASP A 233 4.49 -17.12 12.87
CA ASP A 233 3.92 -16.64 14.13
C ASP A 233 2.83 -15.58 13.87
N LEU A 234 3.03 -14.68 12.91
CA LEU A 234 2.07 -13.66 12.54
C LEU A 234 0.81 -14.26 11.87
N ILE A 235 1.00 -15.19 10.92
CA ILE A 235 -0.09 -15.89 10.22
C ILE A 235 -0.96 -16.65 11.23
N GLN A 236 -0.34 -17.33 12.19
CA GLN A 236 -1.06 -18.01 13.27
C GLN A 236 -1.76 -17.02 14.20
N GLY A 237 -1.08 -15.97 14.64
CA GLY A 237 -1.62 -14.95 15.55
C GLY A 237 -2.83 -14.21 14.97
N LEU A 238 -2.82 -13.95 13.66
CA LEU A 238 -3.90 -13.30 12.92
C LEU A 238 -4.94 -14.27 12.35
N ASN A 239 -4.74 -15.59 12.51
CA ASN A 239 -5.58 -16.64 11.96
C ASN A 239 -5.84 -16.46 10.45
N ILE A 240 -4.75 -16.25 9.70
CA ILE A 240 -4.78 -16.13 8.24
C ILE A 240 -4.82 -17.54 7.62
N SER A 241 -5.65 -17.72 6.60
CA SER A 241 -5.77 -19.00 5.88
C SER A 241 -4.58 -19.23 4.95
N GLY A 242 -4.19 -20.49 4.73
CA GLY A 242 -3.07 -20.84 3.82
C GLY A 242 -1.77 -21.24 4.54
N PHE A 243 -1.78 -21.31 5.88
CA PHE A 243 -0.61 -21.61 6.71
C PHE A 243 0.18 -22.86 6.28
N ASP A 244 -0.51 -23.99 6.01
CA ASP A 244 0.17 -25.25 5.69
C ASP A 244 0.93 -25.19 4.35
N GLU A 245 0.39 -24.48 3.36
CA GLU A 245 1.02 -24.33 2.03
C GLU A 245 2.24 -23.39 2.11
N HIS A 246 2.08 -22.26 2.80
CA HIS A 246 3.16 -21.29 3.06
C HIS A 246 4.36 -21.94 3.76
N MET A 247 4.09 -22.70 4.83
CA MET A 247 5.10 -23.46 5.58
C MET A 247 5.85 -24.48 4.70
N SER A 248 5.16 -25.14 3.78
CA SER A 248 5.78 -26.11 2.87
C SER A 248 6.77 -25.44 1.92
N GLN A 249 6.45 -24.23 1.43
CA GLN A 249 7.34 -23.42 0.60
C GLN A 249 8.60 -23.00 1.38
N HIS A 250 8.44 -22.53 2.62
CA HIS A 250 9.57 -22.18 3.51
C HIS A 250 10.51 -23.37 3.76
N GLN A 251 9.95 -24.55 4.06
CA GLN A 251 10.73 -25.76 4.26
C GLN A 251 11.55 -26.14 3.02
N SER A 252 10.94 -26.03 1.84
CA SER A 252 11.62 -26.29 0.56
C SER A 252 12.84 -25.38 0.36
N LEU A 253 12.69 -24.08 0.61
CA LEU A 253 13.81 -23.13 0.47
C LEU A 253 14.89 -23.36 1.52
N ALA A 254 14.50 -23.62 2.78
CA ALA A 254 15.45 -23.89 3.87
C ALA A 254 16.31 -25.14 3.56
N VAL A 255 15.71 -26.19 2.99
CA VAL A 255 16.45 -27.39 2.54
C VAL A 255 17.43 -27.03 1.43
N LYS A 256 17.01 -26.23 0.44
CA LYS A 256 17.89 -25.78 -0.66
C LYS A 256 19.09 -24.99 -0.15
N LEU A 257 18.86 -24.00 0.72
CA LEU A 257 19.92 -23.22 1.36
C LEU A 257 20.87 -24.11 2.19
N THR A 258 20.33 -25.07 2.93
CA THR A 258 21.14 -26.04 3.70
C THR A 258 22.05 -26.88 2.79
N SER A 259 21.53 -27.36 1.64
CA SER A 259 22.35 -28.10 0.66
C SER A 259 23.50 -27.23 0.18
N MET A 260 23.20 -25.99 -0.22
CA MET A 260 24.20 -25.03 -0.70
C MET A 260 25.29 -24.74 0.34
N VAL A 261 24.94 -24.59 1.61
CA VAL A 261 25.92 -24.43 2.70
C VAL A 261 26.86 -25.63 2.77
N SER A 262 26.33 -26.86 2.66
CA SER A 262 27.13 -28.07 2.80
C SER A 262 28.04 -28.34 1.58
N GLU A 263 27.61 -27.91 0.40
CA GLU A 263 28.32 -28.15 -0.87
C GLU A 263 29.29 -27.03 -1.26
N ALA A 264 29.10 -25.81 -0.75
CA ALA A 264 29.88 -24.61 -1.12
C ALA A 264 31.42 -24.77 -1.03
N LYS A 265 31.93 -25.72 -0.23
CA LYS A 265 33.37 -25.98 -0.09
C LYS A 265 33.99 -26.72 -1.29
N VAL A 266 33.16 -27.42 -2.07
CA VAL A 266 33.60 -28.28 -3.19
C VAL A 266 32.99 -27.87 -4.53
N THR A 267 31.99 -26.99 -4.50
CA THR A 267 31.33 -26.42 -5.68
C THR A 267 32.15 -25.27 -6.26
N ASP A 268 32.22 -25.18 -7.59
CA ASP A 268 32.86 -24.07 -8.29
C ASP A 268 32.05 -22.77 -8.14
N SER A 269 32.73 -21.63 -8.07
CA SER A 269 32.11 -20.32 -7.83
C SER A 269 31.08 -19.95 -8.90
N GLU A 270 31.20 -20.39 -10.16
CA GLU A 270 30.18 -20.15 -11.19
C GLU A 270 28.86 -20.88 -10.88
N GLU A 271 28.93 -22.10 -10.35
CA GLU A 271 27.76 -22.88 -9.96
C GLU A 271 27.08 -22.28 -8.72
N VAL A 272 27.86 -21.79 -7.76
CA VAL A 272 27.32 -21.02 -6.61
C VAL A 272 26.62 -19.74 -7.08
N LEU A 273 27.20 -19.00 -8.02
CA LEU A 273 26.58 -17.79 -8.58
C LEU A 273 25.22 -18.09 -9.23
N SER A 274 25.13 -19.17 -10.00
CA SER A 274 23.87 -19.63 -10.61
C SER A 274 22.83 -20.01 -9.56
N ALA A 275 23.26 -20.69 -8.48
CA ALA A 275 22.40 -21.06 -7.38
C ALA A 275 21.88 -19.83 -6.59
N ILE A 276 22.72 -18.83 -6.35
CA ILE A 276 22.34 -17.56 -5.71
C ILE A 276 21.34 -16.80 -6.59
N HIS A 277 21.59 -16.72 -7.91
CA HIS A 277 20.64 -16.10 -8.83
C HIS A 277 19.27 -16.80 -8.76
N SER A 278 19.25 -18.13 -8.73
CA SER A 278 18.02 -18.91 -8.58
C SER A 278 17.31 -18.66 -7.23
N ILE A 279 18.04 -18.36 -6.16
CA ILE A 279 17.46 -17.96 -4.87
C ILE A 279 16.86 -16.56 -4.95
N LEU A 280 17.54 -15.59 -5.56
CA LEU A 280 17.01 -14.23 -5.73
C LEU A 280 15.72 -14.22 -6.56
N MET A 281 15.66 -15.03 -7.62
CA MET A 281 14.45 -15.25 -8.42
C MET A 281 13.33 -15.90 -7.58
N TYR A 282 13.67 -16.90 -6.76
CA TYR A 282 12.71 -17.51 -5.83
C TYR A 282 12.17 -16.47 -4.84
N TRP A 283 13.03 -15.71 -4.18
CA TRP A 283 12.63 -14.69 -3.20
C TRP A 283 11.68 -13.69 -3.81
N ARG A 284 11.99 -13.14 -4.99
CA ARG A 284 11.08 -12.23 -5.68
C ARG A 284 9.72 -12.89 -5.93
N SER A 285 9.72 -14.11 -6.44
CA SER A 285 8.48 -14.84 -6.74
C SER A 285 7.65 -15.06 -5.47
N HIS A 286 8.28 -15.56 -4.40
CA HIS A 286 7.63 -15.85 -3.11
C HIS A 286 7.09 -14.56 -2.49
N ILE A 287 7.90 -13.51 -2.38
CA ILE A 287 7.49 -12.22 -1.83
C ILE A 287 6.32 -11.61 -2.60
N ASN A 288 6.40 -11.56 -3.94
CA ASN A 288 5.39 -10.85 -4.73
C ASN A 288 4.10 -11.66 -4.96
N GLN A 289 4.14 -12.99 -4.85
CA GLN A 289 2.99 -13.86 -5.17
C GLN A 289 2.37 -14.49 -3.92
N GLU A 290 3.19 -14.84 -2.94
CA GLU A 290 2.74 -15.48 -1.70
C GLU A 290 2.60 -14.44 -0.60
N ASP A 291 3.70 -13.81 -0.15
CA ASP A 291 3.69 -12.90 1.00
C ASP A 291 2.82 -11.67 0.74
N TYR A 292 3.02 -11.00 -0.41
CA TYR A 292 2.26 -9.82 -0.80
C TYR A 292 0.76 -10.08 -0.78
N ASP A 293 0.31 -11.20 -1.36
CA ASP A 293 -1.10 -11.54 -1.42
C ASP A 293 -1.62 -11.95 -0.04
N LEU A 294 -0.86 -12.76 0.72
CA LEU A 294 -1.23 -13.28 2.03
C LEU A 294 -1.42 -12.16 3.07
N PHE A 295 -0.49 -11.21 3.10
CA PHE A 295 -0.43 -10.15 4.10
C PHE A 295 -1.25 -8.91 3.76
N GLN A 296 -1.90 -8.86 2.59
CA GLN A 296 -2.85 -7.78 2.26
C GLN A 296 -3.84 -7.53 3.40
N LEU A 297 -3.75 -6.34 4.00
CA LEU A 297 -4.51 -5.92 5.18
C LEU A 297 -6.01 -6.22 5.04
N SER A 298 -6.56 -5.92 3.86
CA SER A 298 -7.98 -6.11 3.51
C SER A 298 -8.51 -7.53 3.74
N ARG A 299 -7.66 -8.56 3.76
CA ARG A 299 -8.08 -9.97 3.90
C ARG A 299 -8.43 -10.37 5.33
N TRP A 300 -7.88 -9.70 6.34
CA TRP A 300 -8.00 -10.15 7.73
C TRP A 300 -8.22 -9.03 8.74
N ILE A 301 -8.11 -7.76 8.33
CA ILE A 301 -8.20 -6.62 9.23
C ILE A 301 -9.51 -6.54 10.02
N GLU A 302 -10.64 -6.87 9.42
CA GLU A 302 -11.96 -6.87 10.08
C GLU A 302 -12.05 -7.86 11.26
N ARG A 303 -11.33 -8.99 11.16
CA ARG A 303 -11.24 -9.98 12.24
C ARG A 303 -10.39 -9.45 13.38
N LEU A 304 -9.21 -8.92 13.06
CA LEU A 304 -8.31 -8.31 14.04
C LEU A 304 -8.98 -7.14 14.77
N ILE A 305 -9.56 -6.20 14.02
CA ILE A 305 -10.23 -5.03 14.59
C ILE A 305 -11.39 -5.44 15.50
N GLY A 306 -12.14 -6.49 15.15
CA GLY A 306 -13.22 -6.99 15.98
C GLY A 306 -12.77 -7.38 17.40
N SER A 307 -11.59 -7.99 17.54
CA SER A 307 -11.08 -8.55 18.79
C SER A 307 -9.97 -7.72 19.47
N ALA A 308 -9.29 -6.83 18.76
CA ALA A 308 -8.14 -6.10 19.29
C ALA A 308 -8.50 -5.18 20.47
N SER A 309 -7.69 -5.17 21.51
CA SER A 309 -7.96 -4.42 22.75
C SER A 309 -6.74 -3.64 23.26
N SER A 310 -5.57 -3.86 22.65
CA SER A 310 -4.32 -3.20 23.03
C SER A 310 -3.47 -2.87 21.80
N TRP A 311 -2.55 -1.92 21.98
CA TRP A 311 -1.56 -1.55 20.98
C TRP A 311 -0.75 -2.75 20.49
N ASP A 312 -0.24 -3.58 21.39
CA ASP A 312 0.64 -4.71 21.03
C ASP A 312 0.00 -5.71 20.05
N GLN A 313 -1.34 -5.80 20.03
CA GLN A 313 -2.06 -6.66 19.09
C GLN A 313 -2.15 -6.08 17.67
N VAL A 314 -2.05 -4.75 17.54
CA VAL A 314 -2.21 -4.05 16.25
C VAL A 314 -0.93 -3.40 15.77
N ALA A 315 0.04 -3.17 16.66
CA ALA A 315 1.30 -2.50 16.34
C ALA A 315 2.02 -3.11 15.11
N PRO A 316 2.07 -4.44 14.92
CA PRO A 316 2.72 -5.02 13.75
C PRO A 316 2.05 -4.67 12.42
N VAL A 317 0.80 -4.19 12.45
CA VAL A 317 -0.03 -3.94 11.27
C VAL A 317 -0.27 -2.45 11.01
N ILE A 318 0.32 -1.58 11.83
CA ILE A 318 0.33 -0.14 11.64
C ILE A 318 1.66 0.25 11.02
N ARG A 319 1.59 0.77 9.80
CA ARG A 319 2.74 1.19 8.99
C ARG A 319 3.27 2.51 9.50
N SER A 320 4.59 2.60 9.65
CA SER A 320 5.30 3.82 10.01
C SER A 320 5.36 4.76 8.81
N THR A 321 4.94 6.01 9.02
CA THR A 321 5.19 7.10 8.08
C THR A 321 6.68 7.48 8.06
N GLY A 322 7.43 7.05 9.08
CA GLY A 322 8.81 7.40 9.33
C GLY A 322 8.98 8.83 9.82
N VAL A 323 7.89 9.56 10.09
CA VAL A 323 7.89 10.86 10.75
C VAL A 323 7.58 10.65 12.22
N ASP A 324 8.60 10.79 13.08
CA ASP A 324 8.56 10.37 14.49
C ASP A 324 7.31 10.93 15.22
N ALA A 325 7.00 12.21 15.01
CA ALA A 325 5.87 12.88 15.65
C ALA A 325 4.50 12.38 15.17
N ILE A 326 4.37 12.00 13.90
CA ILE A 326 3.12 11.44 13.34
C ILE A 326 2.91 10.04 13.87
N ASP A 327 3.95 9.19 13.82
CA ASP A 327 3.87 7.80 14.28
C ASP A 327 3.53 7.72 15.79
N ASP A 328 4.07 8.64 16.61
CA ASP A 328 3.71 8.76 18.01
C ASP A 328 2.23 9.15 18.20
N GLN A 329 1.71 10.10 17.41
CA GLN A 329 0.30 10.47 17.44
C GLN A 329 -0.61 9.31 16.98
N HIS A 330 -0.23 8.60 15.91
CA HIS A 330 -0.95 7.42 15.42
C HIS A 330 -1.10 6.36 16.51
N LYS A 331 -0.01 6.08 17.24
CA LYS A 331 -0.02 5.17 18.38
C LYS A 331 -0.99 5.62 19.47
N HIS A 332 -0.93 6.89 19.86
CA HIS A 332 -1.77 7.41 20.94
C HIS A 332 -3.26 7.40 20.57
N VAL A 333 -3.64 7.84 19.38
CA VAL A 333 -5.03 7.79 18.90
C VAL A 333 -5.52 6.35 18.79
N THR A 334 -4.67 5.44 18.31
CA THR A 334 -5.00 4.00 18.23
C THR A 334 -5.28 3.40 19.60
N ILE A 335 -4.44 3.68 20.60
CA ILE A 335 -4.63 3.21 21.97
C ILE A 335 -5.99 3.64 22.52
N GLU A 336 -6.33 4.93 22.39
CA GLU A 336 -7.58 5.47 22.90
C GLU A 336 -8.81 4.94 22.12
N THR A 337 -8.67 4.74 20.81
CA THR A 337 -9.73 4.13 20.00
C THR A 337 -9.95 2.65 20.35
N LEU A 338 -8.89 1.89 20.67
CA LEU A 338 -9.02 0.49 21.08
C LEU A 338 -9.68 0.32 22.45
N ARG A 339 -9.61 1.33 23.35
CA ARG A 339 -10.35 1.31 24.62
C ARG A 339 -11.86 1.20 24.43
N LEU A 340 -12.41 1.57 23.28
CA LEU A 340 -13.81 1.30 22.94
C LEU A 340 -14.19 -0.18 23.09
N HIS A 341 -13.22 -1.10 22.92
CA HIS A 341 -13.45 -2.53 23.11
C HIS A 341 -13.80 -2.91 24.55
N THR A 342 -13.20 -2.26 25.56
CA THR A 342 -13.50 -2.58 26.97
C THR A 342 -14.93 -2.23 27.32
N PHE A 343 -15.42 -1.08 26.84
CA PHE A 343 -16.81 -0.67 27.03
C PHE A 343 -17.79 -1.63 26.35
N ILE A 344 -17.48 -2.11 25.14
CA ILE A 344 -18.29 -3.10 24.43
C ILE A 344 -18.42 -4.40 25.24
N GLU A 345 -17.33 -4.91 25.81
CA GLU A 345 -17.37 -6.14 26.61
C GLU A 345 -18.07 -5.95 27.97
N SER A 346 -17.89 -4.79 28.62
CA SER A 346 -18.64 -4.44 29.84
C SER A 346 -20.16 -4.43 29.58
N MET A 347 -20.59 -3.88 28.45
CA MET A 347 -22.01 -3.84 28.07
C MET A 347 -22.61 -5.21 27.76
N ARG A 348 -21.79 -6.19 27.33
CA ARG A 348 -22.24 -7.56 27.09
C ARG A 348 -22.45 -8.37 28.38
N THR A 349 -21.70 -8.03 29.42
CA THR A 349 -21.60 -8.85 30.64
C THR A 349 -22.38 -8.28 31.83
N GLN A 350 -22.70 -6.97 31.81
CA GLN A 350 -23.31 -6.27 32.94
C GLN A 350 -24.40 -5.30 32.50
N GLN A 351 -25.28 -4.92 33.45
CA GLN A 351 -26.28 -3.89 33.21
C GLN A 351 -25.60 -2.51 33.18
N ILE A 352 -25.85 -1.75 32.12
CA ILE A 352 -25.26 -0.43 31.91
C ILE A 352 -25.78 0.54 32.98
N ASP A 353 -24.86 1.12 33.74
CA ASP A 353 -25.18 2.17 34.69
C ASP A 353 -24.84 3.57 34.15
N SER A 354 -25.23 4.60 34.90
CA SER A 354 -24.99 5.98 34.50
C SER A 354 -23.51 6.38 34.54
N GLN A 355 -22.65 5.63 35.26
CA GLN A 355 -21.22 5.89 35.30
C GLN A 355 -20.55 5.39 34.02
N THR A 356 -20.87 4.17 33.57
CA THR A 356 -20.35 3.64 32.30
C THR A 356 -20.74 4.54 31.11
N ILE A 357 -21.96 5.09 31.10
CA ILE A 357 -22.38 6.03 30.04
C ILE A 357 -21.54 7.30 30.03
N ARG A 358 -21.20 7.85 31.21
CA ARG A 358 -20.33 9.03 31.32
C ARG A 358 -18.91 8.73 30.84
N GLU A 359 -18.36 7.58 31.21
CA GLU A 359 -17.02 7.17 30.78
C GLU A 359 -16.94 6.96 29.26
N ILE A 360 -17.97 6.39 28.64
CA ILE A 360 -18.06 6.29 27.17
C ILE A 360 -18.11 7.69 26.55
N ASP A 361 -18.90 8.61 27.12
CA ASP A 361 -19.04 9.97 26.63
C ASP A 361 -17.70 10.73 26.67
N GLU A 362 -17.00 10.68 27.81
CA GLU A 362 -15.68 11.26 28.02
C GLU A 362 -14.63 10.63 27.08
N GLN A 363 -14.69 9.32 26.83
CA GLN A 363 -13.80 8.65 25.89
C GLN A 363 -14.00 9.13 24.45
N PHE A 364 -15.25 9.35 24.02
CA PHE A 364 -15.52 9.90 22.69
C PHE A 364 -15.07 11.35 22.54
N GLU A 365 -15.22 12.17 23.58
CA GLU A 365 -14.65 13.53 23.60
C GLU A 365 -13.12 13.49 23.46
N LEU A 366 -12.45 12.64 24.24
CA LEU A 366 -11.00 12.47 24.17
C LEU A 366 -10.54 12.05 22.76
N ILE A 367 -11.20 11.05 22.16
CA ILE A 367 -10.87 10.59 20.80
C ILE A 367 -11.06 11.73 19.79
N GLN A 368 -12.15 12.50 19.87
CA GLN A 368 -12.39 13.62 18.96
C GLN A 368 -11.31 14.70 19.07
N ASP A 369 -10.94 15.09 20.29
CA ASP A 369 -9.92 16.11 20.52
C ASP A 369 -8.54 15.66 20.00
N MET A 370 -8.18 14.40 20.24
CA MET A 370 -6.91 13.84 19.77
C MET A 370 -6.86 13.72 18.24
N VAL A 371 -7.94 13.23 17.61
CA VAL A 371 -8.04 13.13 16.15
C VAL A 371 -8.00 14.51 15.51
N GLN A 372 -8.73 15.49 16.05
CA GLN A 372 -8.72 16.86 15.55
C GLN A 372 -7.31 17.48 15.65
N SER A 373 -6.65 17.34 16.80
CA SER A 373 -5.29 17.84 16.98
C SER A 373 -4.27 17.16 16.07
N HIS A 374 -4.43 15.87 15.80
CA HIS A 374 -3.58 15.11 14.89
C HIS A 374 -3.76 15.57 13.44
N PHE A 375 -5.02 15.69 12.97
CA PHE A 375 -5.31 16.19 11.62
C PHE A 375 -4.82 17.62 11.41
N GLU A 376 -5.00 18.52 12.38
CA GLU A 376 -4.45 19.88 12.31
C GLU A 376 -2.92 19.90 12.21
N PHE A 377 -2.26 18.96 12.90
CA PHE A 377 -0.81 18.83 12.85
C PHE A 377 -0.32 18.34 11.47
N GLU A 378 -0.94 17.29 10.93
CA GLU A 378 -0.67 16.79 9.59
C GLU A 378 -0.92 17.85 8.51
N ASP A 379 -2.07 18.51 8.57
CA ASP A 379 -2.45 19.57 7.64
C ASP A 379 -1.42 20.71 7.63
N ALA A 380 -1.04 21.19 8.81
CA ALA A 380 -0.03 22.25 8.93
C ALA A 380 1.34 21.80 8.39
N MET A 381 1.70 20.53 8.63
CA MET A 381 2.93 19.94 8.09
C MET A 381 2.87 19.85 6.56
N MET A 382 1.78 19.37 5.99
CA MET A 382 1.58 19.31 4.54
C MET A 382 1.61 20.69 3.88
N GLU A 383 0.98 21.70 4.50
CA GLU A 383 1.00 23.09 4.00
C GLU A 383 2.41 23.67 4.02
N SER A 384 3.11 23.53 5.15
CA SER A 384 4.46 24.10 5.33
C SER A 384 5.48 23.46 4.39
N ALA A 385 5.41 22.13 4.22
CA ALA A 385 6.27 21.38 3.31
C ALA A 385 5.80 21.42 1.85
N LYS A 386 4.64 22.02 1.57
CA LYS A 386 3.99 22.09 0.24
C LYS A 386 3.85 20.70 -0.38
N LEU A 387 3.34 19.75 0.39
CA LEU A 387 3.05 18.40 -0.09
C LEU A 387 1.91 18.44 -1.12
N PRO A 388 1.94 17.56 -2.14
CA PRO A 388 0.83 17.41 -3.07
C PRO A 388 -0.42 16.90 -2.34
N ASP A 389 -1.57 16.98 -3.01
CA ASP A 389 -2.83 16.33 -2.63
C ASP A 389 -3.44 16.72 -1.27
N ILE A 390 -2.96 17.80 -0.65
CA ILE A 390 -3.46 18.28 0.64
C ILE A 390 -4.98 18.51 0.68
N ALA A 391 -5.57 18.98 -0.43
CA ALA A 391 -7.01 19.20 -0.50
C ALA A 391 -7.81 17.88 -0.37
N SER A 392 -7.30 16.80 -0.98
CA SER A 392 -7.88 15.47 -0.87
C SER A 392 -7.68 14.92 0.54
N HIS A 393 -6.46 15.02 1.10
CA HIS A 393 -6.14 14.60 2.47
C HIS A 393 -7.06 15.25 3.51
N LYS A 394 -7.25 16.58 3.42
CA LYS A 394 -8.20 17.33 4.26
C LYS A 394 -9.65 16.88 4.12
N ALA A 395 -10.05 16.47 2.92
CA ALA A 395 -11.40 15.96 2.70
C ALA A 395 -11.63 14.62 3.42
N TYR A 396 -10.64 13.72 3.41
CA TYR A 396 -10.64 12.48 4.20
C TYR A 396 -10.79 12.80 5.70
N HIS A 397 -9.97 13.71 6.23
CA HIS A 397 -10.04 14.14 7.64
C HIS A 397 -11.43 14.70 8.02
N ALA A 398 -12.01 15.52 7.15
CA ALA A 398 -13.33 16.10 7.37
C ALA A 398 -14.44 15.04 7.42
N GLU A 399 -14.38 14.03 6.54
CA GLU A 399 -15.33 12.91 6.52
C GLU A 399 -15.32 12.15 7.86
N PHE A 400 -14.13 11.78 8.34
CA PHE A 400 -14.00 11.04 9.60
C PHE A 400 -14.47 11.86 10.81
N SER A 401 -14.15 13.14 10.81
CA SER A 401 -14.59 14.07 11.85
C SER A 401 -16.12 14.20 11.92
N VAL A 402 -16.81 14.19 10.77
CA VAL A 402 -18.28 14.13 10.71
C VAL A 402 -18.79 12.79 11.27
N MET A 403 -18.20 11.67 10.86
CA MET A 403 -18.57 10.33 11.33
C MET A 403 -18.46 10.21 12.87
N LEU A 404 -17.35 10.64 13.45
CA LEU A 404 -17.13 10.64 14.91
C LEU A 404 -18.16 11.48 15.66
N LYS A 405 -18.46 12.69 15.16
CA LYS A 405 -19.46 13.59 15.75
C LYS A 405 -20.86 13.00 15.68
N GLU A 406 -21.22 12.38 14.56
CA GLU A 406 -22.52 11.72 14.39
C GLU A 406 -22.69 10.57 15.39
N PHE A 407 -21.68 9.71 15.52
CA PHE A 407 -21.71 8.61 16.48
C PHE A 407 -21.84 9.12 17.91
N HIS A 408 -21.02 10.09 18.30
CA HIS A 408 -21.07 10.67 19.64
C HIS A 408 -22.42 11.33 19.96
N SER A 409 -22.97 12.12 19.02
CA SER A 409 -24.31 12.72 19.15
C SER A 409 -25.40 11.65 19.30
N ASN A 410 -25.33 10.56 18.53
CA ASN A 410 -26.32 9.49 18.59
C ASN A 410 -26.24 8.70 19.91
N LEU A 411 -25.03 8.51 20.46
CA LEU A 411 -24.84 7.94 21.81
C LEU A 411 -25.49 8.83 22.88
N ARG A 412 -25.20 10.13 22.88
CA ARG A 412 -25.78 11.10 23.84
C ARG A 412 -27.30 11.17 23.82
N LYS A 413 -27.90 11.01 22.63
CA LYS A 413 -29.36 10.99 22.44
C LYS A 413 -30.00 9.66 22.82
N GLY A 414 -29.22 8.62 23.12
CA GLY A 414 -29.73 7.26 23.32
C GLY A 414 -30.26 6.60 22.05
N ASN A 415 -29.94 7.17 20.88
CA ASN A 415 -30.35 6.64 19.57
C ASN A 415 -29.45 5.49 19.11
N MET A 416 -28.35 5.25 19.80
CA MET A 416 -27.33 4.27 19.47
C MET A 416 -26.67 3.74 20.74
N ILE A 417 -26.16 2.52 20.66
CA ILE A 417 -25.30 1.91 21.68
C ILE A 417 -23.93 1.65 21.06
N ILE A 418 -22.86 1.76 21.84
CA ILE A 418 -21.54 1.34 21.36
C ILE A 418 -21.55 -0.18 21.12
N SER A 419 -20.92 -0.61 20.03
CA SER A 419 -20.94 -2.00 19.58
C SER A 419 -19.67 -2.33 18.81
N VAL A 420 -19.43 -3.63 18.61
CA VAL A 420 -18.32 -4.12 17.76
C VAL A 420 -18.38 -3.50 16.36
N GLU A 421 -19.58 -3.24 15.84
CA GLU A 421 -19.75 -2.65 14.51
C GLU A 421 -19.27 -1.20 14.43
N ILE A 422 -19.57 -0.38 15.45
CA ILE A 422 -19.08 1.00 15.51
C ILE A 422 -17.56 1.02 15.64
N LYS A 423 -17.01 0.15 16.50
CA LYS A 423 -15.56 -0.01 16.62
C LYS A 423 -14.93 -0.39 15.29
N ARG A 424 -15.50 -1.36 14.57
CA ARG A 424 -15.04 -1.74 13.23
C ARG A 424 -15.03 -0.56 12.28
N ARG A 425 -16.14 0.17 12.14
CA ARG A 425 -16.19 1.33 11.24
C ARG A 425 -15.14 2.40 11.56
N LEU A 426 -14.96 2.72 12.84
CA LEU A 426 -13.97 3.73 13.27
C LEU A 426 -12.54 3.26 13.05
N VAL A 427 -12.21 2.06 13.53
CA VAL A 427 -10.84 1.53 13.47
C VAL A 427 -10.46 1.14 12.04
N SER A 428 -11.39 0.63 11.23
CA SER A 428 -11.13 0.27 9.82
C SER A 428 -10.83 1.52 9.00
N TRP A 429 -11.59 2.61 9.20
CA TRP A 429 -11.27 3.89 8.56
C TRP A 429 -9.90 4.40 9.01
N TRP A 430 -9.66 4.40 10.32
CA TRP A 430 -8.42 4.89 10.91
C TRP A 430 -7.19 4.11 10.44
N PHE A 431 -7.24 2.79 10.41
CA PHE A 431 -6.13 1.95 9.96
C PHE A 431 -5.89 2.09 8.45
N ASN A 432 -6.95 2.19 7.65
CA ASN A 432 -6.79 2.48 6.23
C ASN A 432 -6.14 3.86 6.01
N HIS A 433 -6.56 4.88 6.77
CA HIS A 433 -5.98 6.21 6.70
C HIS A 433 -4.48 6.19 7.00
N ILE A 434 -4.07 5.62 8.13
CA ILE A 434 -2.64 5.54 8.50
C ILE A 434 -1.84 4.76 7.45
N ASN A 435 -2.28 3.54 7.12
CA ASN A 435 -1.48 2.60 6.32
C ASN A 435 -1.41 2.97 4.83
N VAL A 436 -2.38 3.74 4.34
CA VAL A 436 -2.50 4.08 2.92
C VAL A 436 -2.35 5.58 2.70
N VAL A 437 -3.16 6.40 3.36
CA VAL A 437 -3.20 7.85 3.09
C VAL A 437 -1.99 8.55 3.69
N ASP A 438 -1.75 8.39 5.00
CA ASP A 438 -0.66 9.08 5.70
C ASP A 438 0.70 8.52 5.28
N TYR A 439 0.83 7.20 5.18
CA TYR A 439 2.04 6.58 4.67
C TYR A 439 2.45 7.17 3.31
N ASN A 440 1.53 7.20 2.34
CA ASN A 440 1.82 7.72 1.00
C ASN A 440 2.12 9.24 1.02
N ALA A 441 1.46 10.00 1.89
CA ALA A 441 1.67 11.44 2.01
C ALA A 441 3.05 11.80 2.58
N PHE A 442 3.54 11.03 3.57
CA PHE A 442 4.68 11.43 4.38
C PHE A 442 5.96 10.60 4.13
N TYR A 443 5.84 9.30 3.84
CA TYR A 443 6.98 8.37 3.86
C TYR A 443 8.13 8.79 2.94
N HIS A 444 7.84 9.22 1.72
CA HIS A 444 8.89 9.61 0.76
C HIS A 444 9.62 10.91 1.12
N ARG A 445 9.03 11.77 1.96
CA ARG A 445 9.66 13.01 2.45
C ARG A 445 9.97 12.98 3.94
N ARG A 446 9.88 11.81 4.60
CA ARG A 446 10.04 11.63 6.05
C ARG A 446 11.30 12.27 6.65
N GLU A 447 12.44 12.21 5.96
CA GLU A 447 13.67 12.82 6.46
C GLU A 447 13.60 14.35 6.49
N GLU A 448 12.96 14.96 5.50
CA GLU A 448 12.73 16.40 5.45
C GLU A 448 11.75 16.82 6.53
N LEU A 449 10.65 16.08 6.66
CA LEU A 449 9.59 16.35 7.62
C LEU A 449 10.09 16.21 9.07
N ASN A 450 10.90 15.20 9.37
CA ASN A 450 11.57 15.05 10.67
C ASN A 450 12.52 16.20 10.99
N ARG A 451 13.10 16.86 9.98
CA ARG A 451 13.92 18.06 10.22
C ARG A 451 13.06 19.27 10.57
N LEU A 452 11.87 19.40 9.98
CA LEU A 452 10.94 20.48 10.29
C LEU A 452 10.42 20.38 11.73
N THR A 453 10.04 19.18 12.18
CA THR A 453 9.51 18.96 13.53
C THR A 453 10.55 19.18 14.64
N ARG A 454 11.83 18.92 14.37
CA ARG A 454 12.93 19.10 15.34
C ARG A 454 13.42 20.54 15.50
N VAL A 455 13.04 21.45 14.59
CA VAL A 455 13.47 22.87 14.63
C VAL A 455 12.47 23.74 15.40
N GLU A 456 11.24 23.25 15.63
CA GLU A 456 10.18 23.96 16.34
C GLU A 456 10.06 23.60 17.84
N THR A 457 10.87 22.64 18.32
CA THR A 457 11.03 22.27 19.74
C THR A 457 12.31 22.85 20.33
#